data_AF-A0A8U0QH10-F1
#
_entry.id   AF-A0A8U0QH10-F1
#
_cell.length_a   1.000
_cell.length_b   1.000
_cell.length_c   1.000
_cell.angle_alpha   90.00
_cell.angle_beta   90.00
_cell.angle_gamma   90.00
#
_symmetry.space_group_name_H-M   'P 1'
#
loop_
_entity.id
_entity.type
_entity.pdbx_description
1 polymer ?
#
loop_
_entity_poly.entity_id
_entity_poly.type
_entity_poly.pdbx_seq_one_letter_code
_entity_poly.pdbx_strand_id
1 'polypeptide(L)'
;MVQAINSPTPSGGGRLTEPDPSHTLEERVVHWYFTQLDNNSSHDINKKELKPFKRYVKKKAKPKKCARKFTDYCDLNKDKAISLLELKGCLGVSKEGSSVSSINQGTRQGINLFSKTH
;
A
#
# COMPACT_ATOMS: atom_id res chain seq x y z
N MET A 1 21.06 -18.04 -27.72
CA MET A 1 19.70 -18.64 -27.70
C MET A 1 19.46 -19.11 -26.27
N VAL A 2 18.71 -18.35 -25.47
CA VAL A 2 18.47 -18.69 -24.06
C VAL A 2 17.24 -19.61 -23.98
N GLN A 3 17.43 -20.81 -23.42
CA GLN A 3 16.41 -21.84 -23.29
C GLN A 3 15.46 -21.49 -22.15
N ALA A 4 14.15 -21.42 -22.44
CA ALA A 4 13.11 -21.30 -21.43
C ALA A 4 12.82 -22.68 -20.83
N ILE A 5 13.19 -22.85 -19.57
CA ILE A 5 12.85 -24.00 -18.72
C ILE A 5 11.33 -24.06 -18.50
N ASN A 6 10.73 -25.17 -18.94
CA ASN A 6 9.38 -25.59 -18.58
C ASN A 6 9.21 -25.60 -17.06
N SER A 7 8.24 -24.84 -16.53
CA SER A 7 7.76 -25.02 -15.16
C SER A 7 6.32 -25.54 -15.19
N PRO A 8 5.98 -26.57 -14.38
CA PRO A 8 4.70 -27.26 -14.46
C PRO A 8 3.54 -26.40 -13.93
N THR A 9 2.40 -26.50 -14.59
CA THR A 9 1.12 -25.86 -14.26
C THR A 9 0.51 -26.46 -12.98
N PRO A 10 0.13 -25.65 -11.98
CA PRO A 10 -0.73 -26.13 -10.91
C PRO A 10 -2.18 -26.15 -11.38
N SER A 11 -2.72 -27.34 -11.64
CA SER A 11 -4.16 -27.60 -11.75
C SER A 11 -4.81 -27.47 -10.37
N GLY A 12 -5.57 -26.39 -10.16
CA GLY A 12 -6.36 -26.19 -8.94
C GLY A 12 -7.33 -25.04 -9.10
N GLY A 13 -8.63 -25.35 -9.17
CA GLY A 13 -9.72 -24.43 -9.46
C GLY A 13 -9.79 -23.24 -8.51
N GLY A 14 -9.55 -22.08 -9.10
CA GLY A 14 -9.70 -20.76 -8.50
C GLY A 14 -9.14 -19.81 -9.54
N ARG A 15 -10.01 -19.15 -10.29
CA ARG A 15 -9.62 -18.25 -11.37
C ARG A 15 -8.92 -17.05 -10.71
N LEU A 16 -7.62 -17.17 -10.45
CA LEU A 16 -6.76 -16.03 -10.20
C LEU A 16 -6.87 -15.20 -11.48
N THR A 17 -7.58 -14.08 -11.41
CA THR A 17 -7.61 -13.11 -12.50
C THR A 17 -6.16 -12.81 -12.83
N GLU A 18 -5.75 -13.21 -14.04
CA GLU A 18 -4.41 -13.04 -14.55
C GLU A 18 -4.02 -11.58 -14.35
N PRO A 19 -3.04 -11.28 -13.46
CA PRO A 19 -2.62 -9.91 -13.28
C PRO A 19 -1.98 -9.49 -14.60
N ASP A 20 -2.60 -8.50 -15.24
CA ASP A 20 -2.17 -7.90 -16.50
C ASP A 20 -0.63 -7.74 -16.50
N PRO A 21 0.08 -8.28 -17.51
CA PRO A 21 1.55 -8.27 -17.58
C PRO A 21 2.16 -6.86 -17.62
N SER A 22 1.33 -5.81 -17.67
CA SER A 22 1.72 -4.41 -17.54
C SER A 22 1.87 -3.92 -16.10
N HIS A 23 1.55 -4.74 -15.09
CA HIS A 23 1.65 -4.33 -13.69
C HIS A 23 3.08 -4.55 -13.15
N THR A 24 3.65 -3.51 -12.54
CA THR A 24 4.96 -3.58 -11.87
C THR A 24 4.96 -4.64 -10.75
N LEU A 25 6.15 -5.15 -10.40
CA LEU A 25 6.29 -6.16 -9.34
C LEU A 25 5.74 -5.62 -8.02
N GLU A 26 5.96 -4.33 -7.77
CA GLU A 26 5.43 -3.56 -6.67
C GLU A 26 3.90 -3.58 -6.66
N GLU A 27 3.25 -3.36 -7.81
CA GLU A 27 1.80 -3.38 -7.93
C GLU A 27 1.20 -4.76 -7.64
N ARG A 28 1.85 -5.82 -8.12
CA ARG A 28 1.43 -7.20 -7.83
C ARG A 28 1.58 -7.54 -6.35
N VAL A 29 2.68 -7.13 -5.71
CA VAL A 29 2.92 -7.37 -4.28
C VAL A 29 1.92 -6.60 -3.42
N VAL A 30 1.64 -5.34 -3.74
CA VAL A 30 0.65 -4.54 -2.99
C VAL A 30 -0.75 -5.14 -3.14
N HIS A 31 -1.13 -5.55 -4.35
CA HIS A 31 -2.42 -6.18 -4.58
C HIS A 31 -2.57 -7.50 -3.82
N TRP A 32 -1.57 -8.38 -3.89
CA TRP A 32 -1.56 -9.63 -3.11
C TRP A 32 -1.67 -9.35 -1.61
N TYR A 33 -0.91 -8.38 -1.11
CA TYR A 33 -0.92 -8.04 0.31
C TYR A 33 -2.25 -7.42 0.74
N PHE A 34 -2.89 -6.64 -0.13
CA PHE A 34 -4.23 -6.12 0.09
C PHE A 34 -5.25 -7.26 0.27
N THR A 35 -5.22 -8.27 -0.60
CA THR A 35 -6.08 -9.47 -0.48
C THR A 35 -5.83 -10.26 0.80
N GLN A 36 -4.62 -10.20 1.37
CA GLN A 36 -4.32 -10.83 2.68
C GLN A 36 -4.87 -10.03 3.86
N LEU A 37 -5.08 -8.72 3.69
CA LEU A 37 -5.60 -7.84 4.75
C LEU A 37 -7.13 -7.77 4.72
N ASP A 38 -7.72 -7.69 3.53
CA ASP A 38 -9.17 -7.65 3.28
C ASP A 38 -9.76 -9.06 3.41
N ASN A 39 -10.20 -9.41 4.62
CA ASN A 39 -10.80 -10.72 4.90
C ASN A 39 -12.29 -10.75 4.59
N ASN A 40 -12.94 -9.58 4.52
CA ASN A 40 -14.37 -9.48 4.25
C ASN A 40 -14.68 -9.19 2.77
N SER A 41 -13.66 -9.14 1.89
CA SER A 41 -13.79 -8.83 0.46
C SER A 41 -14.56 -7.53 0.22
N SER A 42 -14.38 -6.55 1.12
CA SER A 42 -15.06 -5.27 1.03
C SER A 42 -14.36 -4.29 0.09
N HIS A 43 -13.21 -4.69 -0.48
CA HIS A 43 -12.34 -3.83 -1.29
C HIS A 43 -11.74 -2.64 -0.53
N ASP A 44 -11.86 -2.64 0.80
CA ASP A 44 -11.33 -1.63 1.72
C ASP A 44 -10.81 -2.28 3.00
N ILE A 45 -9.65 -1.83 3.51
CA ILE A 45 -9.09 -2.36 4.75
C ILE A 45 -9.70 -1.62 5.94
N ASN A 46 -10.66 -2.26 6.61
CA ASN A 46 -11.40 -1.65 7.70
C ASN A 46 -10.55 -1.54 8.98
N LYS A 47 -11.04 -0.79 9.97
CA LYS A 47 -10.37 -0.60 11.28
C LYS A 47 -9.93 -1.91 11.96
N LYS A 48 -10.70 -3.00 11.82
CA LYS A 48 -10.36 -4.31 12.40
C LYS A 48 -9.16 -4.95 11.68
N GLU A 49 -9.11 -4.82 10.35
CA GLU A 49 -8.09 -5.36 9.45
C GLU A 49 -6.81 -4.51 9.42
N LEU A 50 -6.94 -3.21 9.73
CA LEU A 50 -5.79 -2.33 9.91
C LEU A 50 -4.95 -2.70 11.14
N LYS A 51 -5.45 -3.45 12.12
CA LYS A 51 -4.72 -3.81 13.34
C LYS A 51 -3.43 -4.61 13.06
N PRO A 52 -3.47 -5.75 12.34
CA PRO A 52 -2.25 -6.46 11.93
C PRO A 52 -1.35 -5.58 11.03
N PHE A 53 -1.94 -4.80 10.12
CA PHE A 53 -1.17 -3.91 9.26
C PHE A 53 -0.37 -2.84 10.04
N LYS A 54 -1.03 -2.12 10.96
CA LYS A 54 -0.36 -1.14 11.84
C LYS A 54 0.75 -1.77 12.68
N ARG A 55 0.60 -3.03 13.08
CA ARG A 55 1.64 -3.77 13.81
C ARG A 55 2.84 -4.05 12.91
N TYR A 56 2.60 -4.49 11.69
CA TYR A 56 3.63 -4.72 10.68
C TYR A 56 4.41 -3.44 10.38
N VAL A 57 3.71 -2.35 10.06
CA VAL A 57 4.34 -1.04 9.77
C VAL A 57 5.15 -0.54 10.97
N LYS A 58 4.64 -0.65 12.20
CA LYS A 58 5.42 -0.28 13.40
C LYS A 58 6.68 -1.12 13.61
N LYS A 59 6.68 -2.38 13.18
CA LYS A 59 7.82 -3.30 13.31
C LYS A 59 8.87 -3.03 12.23
N LYS A 60 8.44 -2.75 11.00
CA LYS A 60 9.30 -2.63 9.82
C LYS A 60 9.71 -1.20 9.50
N ALA A 61 8.81 -0.23 9.65
CA ALA A 61 9.07 1.17 9.32
C ALA A 61 9.69 1.90 10.52
N LYS A 62 10.81 2.56 10.26
CA LYS A 62 11.47 3.51 11.17
C LYS A 62 11.48 4.88 10.48
N PRO A 63 11.23 5.97 11.21
CA PRO A 63 11.07 6.09 12.66
C PRO A 63 9.65 5.75 13.18
N LYS A 64 9.54 5.33 14.45
CA LYS A 64 8.27 4.93 15.10
C LYS A 64 7.20 6.02 15.08
N LYS A 65 7.60 7.30 15.06
CA LYS A 65 6.68 8.44 15.01
C LYS A 65 5.90 8.48 13.69
N CYS A 66 6.58 8.30 12.55
CA CYS A 66 5.94 8.23 11.24
C CYS A 66 5.10 6.96 11.10
N ALA A 67 5.61 5.81 11.56
CA ALA A 67 4.87 4.54 11.52
C ALA A 67 3.54 4.59 12.29
N ARG A 68 3.43 5.40 13.36
CA ARG A 68 2.17 5.63 14.08
C ARG A 68 1.14 6.41 13.27
N LYS A 69 1.60 7.30 12.39
CA LYS A 69 0.78 8.17 11.55
C LYS A 69 0.60 7.67 10.12
N PHE A 70 1.23 6.55 9.78
CA PHE A 70 1.21 5.99 8.43
C PHE A 70 -0.22 5.78 7.91
N THR A 71 -1.05 5.01 8.62
CA THR A 71 -2.43 4.78 8.17
C THR A 71 -3.27 6.05 8.16
N ASP A 72 -3.04 6.97 9.10
CA ASP A 72 -3.77 8.25 9.15
C ASP A 72 -3.37 9.17 7.97
N TYR A 73 -2.17 8.96 7.40
CA TYR A 73 -1.66 9.68 6.25
C TYR A 73 -2.14 9.07 4.92
N CYS A 74 -2.26 7.74 4.87
CA CYS A 74 -2.77 7.06 3.68
C CYS A 74 -4.29 7.23 3.49
N ASP A 75 -5.03 7.45 4.59
CA ASP A 75 -6.48 7.70 4.60
C ASP A 75 -6.77 9.14 4.12
N LEU A 76 -6.93 9.32 2.81
CA LEU A 76 -7.08 10.63 2.17
C LEU A 76 -8.52 11.16 2.31
N ASN A 77 -9.49 10.26 2.22
CA ASN A 77 -10.91 10.55 2.36
C ASN A 77 -11.39 10.60 3.84
N LYS A 78 -10.53 10.22 4.80
CA LYS A 78 -10.76 10.25 6.26
C LYS A 78 -11.89 9.34 6.72
N ASP A 79 -12.13 8.25 6.02
CA ASP A 79 -13.17 7.27 6.34
C ASP A 79 -12.72 6.22 7.37
N LYS A 80 -11.45 6.26 7.81
CA LYS A 80 -10.80 5.31 8.73
C LYS A 80 -10.65 3.90 8.15
N ALA A 81 -10.77 3.75 6.84
CA ALA A 81 -10.40 2.60 6.05
C ALA A 81 -9.22 2.97 5.14
N ILE A 82 -8.69 1.99 4.41
CA ILE A 82 -7.69 2.24 3.37
C ILE A 82 -8.11 1.43 2.15
N SER A 83 -8.40 2.13 1.06
CA SER A 83 -8.70 1.52 -0.24
C SER A 83 -7.43 1.02 -0.93
N LEU A 84 -7.59 0.14 -1.92
CA LEU A 84 -6.46 -0.37 -2.71
C LEU A 84 -5.65 0.77 -3.37
N LEU A 85 -6.34 1.80 -3.86
CA LEU A 85 -5.72 2.95 -4.51
C LEU A 85 -4.92 3.80 -3.52
N GLU A 86 -5.46 4.03 -2.33
CA GLU A 86 -4.76 4.75 -1.26
C GLU A 86 -3.54 3.97 -0.79
N LEU A 87 -3.63 2.65 -0.63
CA LEU A 87 -2.50 1.83 -0.24
C LEU A 87 -1.38 1.88 -1.29
N LYS A 88 -1.72 1.75 -2.57
CA LYS A 88 -0.77 1.86 -3.69
C LYS A 88 -0.10 3.23 -3.72
N GLY A 89 -0.89 4.31 -3.67
CA GLY A 89 -0.36 5.67 -3.63
C GLY A 89 0.53 5.92 -2.40
N CYS A 90 0.10 5.47 -1.23
CA CYS A 90 0.85 5.67 0.01
C CYS A 90 2.20 4.92 0.05
N LEU A 91 2.30 3.81 -0.69
CA LEU A 91 3.54 3.05 -0.86
C LEU A 91 4.36 3.50 -2.08
N GLY A 92 3.88 4.48 -2.85
CA GLY A 92 4.56 5.01 -4.04
C GLY A 92 4.47 4.08 -5.26
N VAL A 93 3.50 3.18 -5.29
CA VAL A 93 3.27 2.26 -6.40
C VAL A 93 2.33 2.91 -7.40
N SER A 94 2.90 3.58 -8.40
CA SER A 94 2.16 4.25 -9.47
C SER A 94 2.17 3.39 -10.74
N LYS A 95 1.06 3.44 -11.48
CA LYS A 95 1.03 3.04 -12.89
C LYS A 95 1.94 3.98 -13.66
N GLU A 96 3.00 3.41 -14.23
CA GLU A 96 3.92 3.95 -15.25
C GLU A 96 3.96 5.49 -15.45
N GLY A 97 5.09 6.12 -15.10
CA GLY A 97 5.54 7.34 -15.80
C GLY A 97 5.28 8.72 -15.17
N SER A 98 4.65 8.82 -14.00
CA SER A 98 4.70 10.08 -13.24
C SER A 98 5.92 10.06 -12.33
N SER A 99 6.90 10.91 -12.66
CA SER A 99 7.91 11.40 -11.72
C SER A 99 7.29 11.59 -10.34
N VAL A 100 8.08 11.40 -9.29
CA VAL A 100 7.75 11.66 -7.87
C VAL A 100 7.32 13.13 -7.69
N SER A 101 6.14 13.45 -8.19
CA SER A 101 5.54 14.77 -8.24
C SER A 101 4.42 14.66 -7.23
N SER A 102 4.79 14.93 -5.98
CA SER A 102 3.85 15.43 -4.99
C SER A 102 2.55 14.62 -4.92
N ILE A 103 2.63 13.34 -4.54
CA ILE A 103 1.48 12.68 -3.89
C ILE A 103 1.13 13.62 -2.75
N ASN A 104 0.01 14.35 -2.90
CA ASN A 104 -0.44 15.43 -2.04
C ASN A 104 0.02 15.14 -0.62
N GLN A 105 1.14 15.76 -0.25
CA GLN A 105 1.69 15.60 1.08
C GLN A 105 0.60 16.20 1.95
N GLY A 106 -0.20 15.33 2.59
CA GLY A 106 -1.26 15.75 3.48
C GLY A 106 -0.69 16.89 4.31
N THR A 107 -1.25 18.09 4.12
CA THR A 107 -0.69 19.32 4.67
C THR A 107 -0.46 19.04 6.15
N ARG A 108 0.80 19.14 6.61
CA ARG A 108 1.14 18.91 8.02
C ARG A 108 0.25 19.82 8.86
N GLN A 109 -0.81 19.28 9.45
CA GLN A 109 -1.66 19.98 10.41
C GLN A 109 -0.98 19.99 11.78
N GLY A 110 0.23 20.54 11.83
CA GLY A 110 1.02 20.65 13.04
C GLY A 110 1.88 21.89 12.98
N ILE A 111 1.89 22.64 14.09
CA ILE A 111 2.80 23.76 14.28
C ILE A 111 4.25 23.31 13.99
N ASN A 112 4.94 24.04 13.10
CA ASN A 112 6.36 23.86 12.88
C ASN A 112 7.08 24.25 14.18
N LEU A 113 7.50 23.27 14.97
CA LEU A 113 8.19 23.54 16.24
C LEU A 113 9.52 24.28 16.04
N PHE A 114 10.06 24.27 14.81
CA PHE A 114 11.28 24.96 14.40
C PHE A 114 11.08 26.41 13.93
N SER A 115 9.83 26.91 13.84
CA SER A 115 9.58 28.31 13.43
C SER A 115 9.51 29.28 14.61
N LYS A 116 9.81 28.85 15.85
CA LYS A 116 10.07 29.76 16.97
C LYS A 116 11.55 30.11 17.01
N THR A 117 11.95 30.98 16.10
CA THR A 117 13.15 31.82 16.28
C THR A 117 12.83 32.90 17.33
N HIS A 118 13.75 33.05 18.28
CA HIS A 118 13.75 34.06 19.34
C HIS A 118 13.82 35.49 18.78
#